data_AF-A0A927BHZ9-F1
#
_entry.id   AF-A0A927BHZ9-F1
#
_cell.length_a   1.000
_cell.length_b   1.000
_cell.length_c   1.000
_cell.angle_alpha   90.00
_cell.angle_beta   90.00
_cell.angle_gamma   90.00
#
_symmetry.space_group_name_H-M   'P 1'
#
loop_
_entity.id
_entity.type
_entity.pdbx_description
1 polymer ?
#
loop_
_entity_poly.entity_id
_entity_poly.type
_entity_poly.pdbx_seq_one_letter_code
_entity_poly.pdbx_strand_id
1 'polypeptide(L)'
;MTRFAYLLLLLPLAACNQSPPKASAKVAPVIPGPDLATLTDSAAPPALLAYGRQYPGSEVLIKTRLGNIRVKLYDDTPIHKANFLLLARKGVFDETMFNRVVKDFAVQGGQTYGARTIRLKRYRLPPEIRPAHFHRKGALGMARYDDEQNPHRLSSNTDFYFVVGEKLAPNQSQAMAGRPLTPAQVKAYATVGGVPSLDGQYTVFGEVIEGLDVVDKIANEPVESDKWPVHDITMKVEVVK
;
A
#
# COMPACT_ATOMS: atom_id res chain seq x y z
N MET A 1 25.38 88.85 -18.87
CA MET A 1 25.90 87.92 -17.84
C MET A 1 24.81 87.66 -16.82
N THR A 2 24.05 86.57 -16.93
CA THR A 2 23.28 86.02 -15.80
C THR A 2 22.91 84.58 -16.12
N ARG A 3 23.60 83.63 -15.47
CA ARG A 3 23.30 82.20 -15.52
C ARG A 3 22.08 81.94 -14.63
N PHE A 4 21.01 81.38 -15.18
CA PHE A 4 19.95 80.76 -14.38
C PHE A 4 20.26 79.28 -14.21
N ALA A 5 20.54 78.87 -12.99
CA ALA A 5 20.75 77.48 -12.60
C ALA A 5 19.40 76.76 -12.49
N TYR A 6 19.23 75.68 -13.24
CA TYR A 6 18.09 74.77 -13.09
C TYR A 6 18.31 73.90 -11.85
N LEU A 7 17.46 74.08 -10.84
CA LEU A 7 17.39 73.24 -9.65
C LEU A 7 16.62 71.95 -10.01
N LEU A 8 17.33 70.85 -10.24
CA LEU A 8 16.73 69.52 -10.37
C LEU A 8 16.21 69.08 -8.99
N LEU A 9 14.88 69.03 -8.82
CA LEU A 9 14.23 68.39 -7.69
C LEU A 9 14.28 66.86 -7.89
N LEU A 10 15.15 66.16 -7.16
CA LEU A 10 15.14 64.70 -7.05
C LEU A 10 14.01 64.28 -6.08
N LEU A 11 12.90 63.78 -6.63
CA LEU A 11 11.85 63.12 -5.87
C LEU A 11 12.31 61.70 -5.49
N PRO A 12 12.33 61.33 -4.19
CA PRO A 12 12.64 59.96 -3.79
C PRO A 12 11.47 59.04 -4.17
N LEU A 13 11.72 58.08 -5.07
CA LEU A 13 10.83 56.96 -5.33
C LEU A 13 10.79 56.08 -4.06
N ALA A 14 9.81 56.31 -3.20
CA ALA A 14 9.47 55.39 -2.12
C ALA A 14 8.84 54.14 -2.76
N ALA A 15 9.67 53.14 -3.07
CA ALA A 15 9.21 51.81 -3.43
C ALA A 15 8.56 51.17 -2.18
N CYS A 16 7.23 51.19 -2.12
CA CYS A 16 6.47 50.40 -1.15
C CYS A 16 6.73 48.91 -1.41
N ASN A 17 7.64 48.32 -0.64
CA ASN A 17 7.90 46.88 -0.64
C ASN A 17 6.79 46.17 0.17
N GLN A 18 5.58 46.08 -0.39
CA GLN A 18 4.52 45.25 0.17
C GLN A 18 4.66 43.84 -0.37
N SER A 19 5.09 42.92 0.50
CA SER A 19 5.06 41.49 0.21
C SER A 19 3.62 41.08 -0.18
N PRO A 20 3.43 40.23 -1.21
CA PRO A 20 2.11 39.76 -1.58
C PRO A 20 1.44 39.08 -0.37
N PRO A 21 0.11 39.21 -0.21
CA PRO A 21 -0.60 38.56 0.88
C PRO A 21 -0.33 37.06 0.81
N LYS A 22 0.21 36.48 1.90
CA LYS A 22 0.35 35.04 2.05
C LYS A 22 -1.02 34.43 1.76
N ALA A 23 -1.10 33.66 0.67
CA ALA A 23 -2.27 32.85 0.40
C ALA A 23 -2.59 32.07 1.67
N SER A 24 -3.80 32.28 2.22
CA SER A 24 -4.34 31.47 3.29
C SER A 24 -4.22 30.02 2.85
N ALA A 25 -3.31 29.26 3.47
CA ALA A 25 -3.20 27.85 3.25
C ALA A 25 -4.56 27.24 3.63
N LYS A 26 -5.31 26.75 2.64
CA LYS A 26 -6.49 25.91 2.90
C LYS A 26 -6.01 24.80 3.83
N VAL A 27 -6.54 24.76 5.05
CA VAL A 27 -6.29 23.67 5.99
C VAL A 27 -6.72 22.39 5.26
N ALA A 28 -5.74 21.53 4.95
CA ALA A 28 -6.04 20.26 4.31
C ALA A 28 -7.06 19.52 5.19
N PRO A 29 -8.11 18.92 4.59
CA PRO A 29 -9.14 18.24 5.37
C PRO A 29 -8.48 17.16 6.24
N VAL A 30 -8.76 17.20 7.54
CA VAL A 30 -8.29 16.19 8.48
C VAL A 30 -8.95 14.86 8.10
N ILE A 31 -8.16 13.90 7.62
CA ILE A 31 -8.67 12.57 7.30
C ILE A 31 -9.12 11.90 8.62
N PRO A 32 -10.43 11.62 8.77
CA PRO A 32 -10.98 11.09 10.01
C PRO A 32 -10.52 9.65 10.27
N GLY A 33 -10.71 9.18 11.50
CA GLY A 33 -10.30 7.85 11.95
C GLY A 33 -9.28 7.89 13.08
N PRO A 34 -8.86 6.72 13.61
CA PRO A 34 -7.98 6.65 14.78
C PRO A 34 -6.63 7.31 14.51
N ASP A 35 -6.01 7.81 15.59
CA ASP A 35 -4.64 8.32 15.54
C ASP A 35 -3.65 7.16 15.38
N LEU A 36 -2.99 7.11 14.23
CA LEU A 36 -2.00 6.10 13.87
C LEU A 36 -0.81 6.04 14.83
N ALA A 37 -0.51 7.12 15.56
CA ALA A 37 0.56 7.15 16.56
C ALA A 37 0.17 6.44 17.86
N THR A 38 -1.12 6.16 18.07
CA THR A 38 -1.64 5.57 19.33
C THR A 38 -2.05 4.11 19.19
N LEU A 39 -2.24 3.62 17.97
CA LEU A 39 -2.65 2.23 17.72
C LEU A 39 -1.63 1.23 18.27
N THR A 40 -2.16 0.17 18.88
CA THR A 40 -1.42 -0.99 19.39
C THR A 40 -2.08 -2.26 18.87
N ASP A 41 -1.42 -3.42 19.01
CA ASP A 41 -1.97 -4.72 18.62
C ASP A 41 -3.35 -5.00 19.24
N SER A 42 -3.58 -4.57 20.50
CA SER A 42 -4.86 -4.76 21.19
C SER A 42 -5.92 -3.71 20.83
N ALA A 43 -5.53 -2.47 20.57
CA ALA A 43 -6.46 -1.38 20.27
C ALA A 43 -6.82 -1.29 18.78
N ALA A 44 -5.96 -1.77 17.88
CA ALA A 44 -6.16 -1.67 16.45
C ALA A 44 -7.41 -2.41 15.95
N PRO A 45 -7.67 -3.69 16.31
CA PRO A 45 -8.84 -4.40 15.79
C PRO A 45 -10.18 -3.70 16.05
N PRO A 46 -10.57 -3.33 17.29
CA PRO A 46 -11.85 -2.66 17.51
C PRO A 46 -11.91 -1.27 16.87
N ALA A 47 -10.80 -0.51 16.87
CA ALA A 47 -10.75 0.81 16.24
C ALA A 47 -10.90 0.74 14.72
N LEU A 48 -10.25 -0.22 14.07
CA LEU A 48 -10.34 -0.46 12.63
C LEU A 48 -11.72 -0.93 12.22
N LEU A 49 -12.34 -1.84 12.98
CA LEU A 49 -13.72 -2.27 12.72
C LEU A 49 -14.71 -1.11 12.83
N ALA A 50 -14.56 -0.23 13.83
CA ALA A 50 -15.38 0.97 13.97
C ALA A 50 -15.16 1.93 12.79
N TYR A 51 -13.90 2.19 12.43
CA TYR A 51 -13.53 3.03 11.29
C TYR A 51 -14.10 2.50 9.97
N GLY A 52 -13.96 1.20 9.70
CA GLY A 52 -14.44 0.58 8.45
C GLY A 52 -15.96 0.65 8.29
N ARG A 53 -16.72 0.60 9.40
CA ARG A 53 -18.19 0.81 9.37
C ARG A 53 -18.57 2.24 9.04
N GLN A 54 -17.82 3.22 9.57
CA GLN A 54 -18.12 4.64 9.38
C GLN A 54 -17.63 5.17 8.02
N TYR A 55 -16.51 4.63 7.52
CA TYR A 55 -15.85 5.06 6.29
C TYR A 55 -15.64 3.86 5.36
N PRO A 56 -16.72 3.30 4.80
CA PRO A 56 -16.64 2.15 3.94
C PRO A 56 -15.80 2.45 2.69
N GLY A 57 -15.32 1.39 2.07
CA GLY A 57 -14.65 1.40 0.78
C GLY A 57 -14.55 -0.04 0.32
N SER A 58 -14.41 -0.29 -0.96
CA SER A 58 -14.35 -1.63 -1.55
C SER A 58 -13.21 -1.76 -2.53
N GLU A 59 -12.67 -0.65 -3.03
CA GLU A 59 -11.64 -0.66 -4.05
C GLU A 59 -10.61 0.44 -3.84
N VAL A 60 -9.36 0.13 -4.18
CA VAL A 60 -8.23 1.08 -4.18
C VAL A 60 -7.54 1.08 -5.52
N LEU A 61 -6.98 2.23 -5.88
CA LEU A 61 -6.13 2.43 -7.05
C LEU A 61 -4.71 2.74 -6.59
N ILE A 62 -3.78 1.85 -6.93
CA ILE A 62 -2.35 2.02 -6.68
C ILE A 62 -1.72 2.54 -7.96
N LYS A 63 -1.20 3.77 -7.93
CA LYS A 63 -0.55 4.43 -9.07
C LYS A 63 0.96 4.33 -8.92
N THR A 64 1.65 3.90 -9.98
CA THR A 64 3.12 3.76 -10.03
C THR A 64 3.65 4.29 -11.35
N ARG A 65 4.98 4.40 -11.49
CA ARG A 65 5.63 4.71 -12.78
C ARG A 65 5.39 3.65 -13.86
N LEU A 66 5.00 2.43 -13.47
CA LEU A 66 4.78 1.29 -14.38
C LEU A 66 3.31 1.14 -14.80
N GLY A 67 2.42 1.98 -14.27
CA GLY A 67 0.99 1.96 -14.51
C GLY A 67 0.18 1.89 -13.22
N ASN A 68 -1.13 1.68 -13.40
CA ASN A 68 -2.09 1.64 -12.32
C ASN A 68 -2.52 0.20 -12.03
N ILE A 69 -2.71 -0.13 -10.75
CA ILE A 69 -3.25 -1.40 -10.28
C ILE A 69 -4.53 -1.09 -9.51
N ARG A 70 -5.66 -1.58 -10.00
CA ARG A 70 -6.95 -1.47 -9.29
C ARG A 70 -7.19 -2.76 -8.51
N VAL A 71 -7.51 -2.63 -7.24
CA VAL A 71 -7.65 -3.74 -6.31
C VAL A 71 -9.02 -3.71 -5.66
N LYS A 72 -9.69 -4.86 -5.62
CA LYS A 72 -10.88 -5.09 -4.79
C LYS A 72 -10.47 -5.61 -3.42
N LEU A 73 -11.09 -5.09 -2.35
CA LEU A 73 -10.88 -5.51 -0.97
C LEU A 73 -12.07 -6.33 -0.47
N TYR A 74 -11.81 -7.45 0.19
CA TYR A 74 -12.84 -8.39 0.63
C TYR A 74 -13.53 -7.97 1.94
N ASP A 75 -14.85 -8.14 1.99
CA ASP A 75 -15.69 -7.75 3.14
C ASP A 75 -15.55 -8.68 4.35
N ASP A 76 -15.20 -9.94 4.12
CA ASP A 76 -15.00 -10.96 5.16
C ASP A 76 -13.58 -10.96 5.75
N THR A 77 -12.75 -9.99 5.37
CA THR A 77 -11.49 -9.60 6.03
C THR A 77 -11.56 -8.14 6.51
N PRO A 78 -12.52 -7.79 7.39
CA PRO A 78 -12.86 -6.40 7.69
C PRO A 78 -11.74 -5.62 8.38
N ILE A 79 -10.87 -6.25 9.18
CA ILE A 79 -9.78 -5.56 9.88
C ILE A 79 -8.70 -5.16 8.88
N HIS A 80 -8.26 -6.09 8.02
CA HIS A 80 -7.25 -5.81 6.99
C HIS A 80 -7.75 -4.79 5.97
N LYS A 81 -9.01 -4.94 5.54
CA LYS A 81 -9.67 -3.99 4.65
C LYS A 81 -9.72 -2.59 5.26
N ALA A 82 -10.20 -2.45 6.49
CA ALA A 82 -10.28 -1.16 7.17
C ALA A 82 -8.90 -0.55 7.41
N ASN A 83 -7.89 -1.35 7.75
CA ASN A 83 -6.51 -0.92 7.89
C ASN A 83 -5.98 -0.34 6.57
N PHE A 84 -6.13 -1.08 5.47
CA PHE A 84 -5.64 -0.64 4.17
C PHE A 84 -6.32 0.66 3.71
N LEU A 85 -7.64 0.78 3.90
CA LEU A 85 -8.39 2.00 3.61
C LEU A 85 -7.98 3.18 4.50
N LEU A 86 -7.72 2.95 5.79
CA LEU A 86 -7.25 3.98 6.72
C LEU A 86 -5.90 4.54 6.28
N LEU A 87 -4.94 3.65 6.01
CA LEU A 87 -3.59 4.01 5.64
C LEU A 87 -3.52 4.68 4.26
N ALA A 88 -4.32 4.22 3.29
CA ALA A 88 -4.49 4.87 1.99
C ALA A 88 -5.03 6.29 2.15
N ARG A 89 -6.16 6.47 2.85
CA ARG A 89 -6.75 7.81 3.05
C ARG A 89 -5.84 8.75 3.83
N LYS A 90 -5.06 8.23 4.79
CA LYS A 90 -4.09 9.02 5.56
C LYS A 90 -2.80 9.32 4.79
N GLY A 91 -2.64 8.83 3.56
CA GLY A 91 -1.46 9.05 2.72
C GLY A 91 -0.24 8.24 3.16
N VAL A 92 -0.39 7.25 4.04
CA VAL A 92 0.75 6.47 4.55
C VAL A 92 1.44 5.72 3.42
N PHE A 93 0.67 5.13 2.51
CA PHE A 93 1.24 4.39 1.38
C PHE A 93 1.91 5.30 0.35
N ASP A 94 1.57 6.59 0.31
CA ASP A 94 2.19 7.56 -0.59
C ASP A 94 3.66 7.83 -0.23
N GLU A 95 4.08 7.48 1.00
CA GLU A 95 5.47 7.53 1.46
C GLU A 95 6.20 6.18 1.28
N THR A 96 5.58 5.21 0.60
CA THR A 96 6.08 3.84 0.46
C THR A 96 6.36 3.44 -0.99
N MET A 97 7.03 2.30 -1.15
CA MET A 97 7.37 1.71 -2.43
C MET A 97 7.25 0.19 -2.42
N PHE A 98 7.35 -0.42 -3.61
CA PHE A 98 7.67 -1.84 -3.69
C PHE A 98 9.15 -2.03 -3.35
N ASN A 99 9.40 -2.77 -2.28
CA ASN A 99 10.69 -2.84 -1.62
C ASN A 99 11.27 -4.27 -1.60
N ARG A 100 10.58 -5.24 -2.20
CA ARG A 100 11.08 -6.60 -2.40
C ARG A 100 10.36 -7.29 -3.54
N VAL A 101 11.11 -7.72 -4.56
CA VAL A 101 10.59 -8.45 -5.73
C VAL A 101 11.26 -9.82 -5.78
N VAL A 102 10.46 -10.87 -5.62
CA VAL A 102 10.91 -12.25 -5.77
C VAL A 102 10.23 -12.82 -7.00
N LYS A 103 11.04 -13.02 -8.04
CA LYS A 103 10.60 -13.59 -9.31
C LYS A 103 9.82 -14.88 -9.06
N ASP A 104 8.70 -15.03 -9.76
CA ASP A 104 7.85 -16.23 -9.74
C ASP A 104 7.23 -16.53 -8.35
N PHE A 105 7.25 -15.56 -7.43
CA PHE A 105 6.67 -15.68 -6.09
C PHE A 105 5.75 -14.50 -5.78
N ALA A 106 6.30 -13.32 -5.46
CA ALA A 106 5.52 -12.17 -5.03
C ALA A 106 6.29 -10.85 -5.19
N VAL A 107 5.53 -9.75 -5.29
CA VAL A 107 6.05 -8.38 -5.18
C VAL A 107 5.50 -7.74 -3.91
N GLN A 108 6.39 -7.30 -3.03
CA GLN A 108 6.07 -6.78 -1.70
C GLN A 108 6.33 -5.27 -1.64
N GLY A 109 5.40 -4.55 -1.02
CA GLY A 109 5.47 -3.11 -0.80
C GLY A 109 5.00 -2.70 0.59
N GLY A 110 5.02 -1.39 0.84
CA GLY A 110 4.56 -0.79 2.10
C GLY A 110 5.68 -0.33 3.04
N GLN A 111 6.95 -0.54 2.65
CA GLN A 111 8.10 0.08 3.32
C GLN A 111 8.50 1.39 2.67
N THR A 112 9.19 2.22 3.44
CA THR A 112 9.77 3.50 3.02
C THR A 112 11.30 3.39 3.04
N TYR A 113 12.00 4.14 2.21
CA TYR A 113 13.47 4.20 2.22
C TYR A 113 14.01 4.95 3.45
N GLY A 114 13.24 5.88 4.00
CA GLY A 114 13.69 6.80 5.05
C GLY A 114 12.68 7.02 6.18
N ALA A 115 12.81 8.17 6.85
CA ALA A 115 11.85 8.55 7.87
C ALA A 115 10.48 8.91 7.25
N ARG A 116 9.41 8.42 7.87
CA ARG A 116 8.04 8.82 7.51
C ARG A 116 7.76 10.25 7.95
N THR A 117 7.00 11.01 7.15
CA THR A 117 6.47 12.30 7.61
C THR A 117 5.18 12.11 8.40
N ILE A 118 4.41 11.08 8.06
CA ILE A 118 3.23 10.66 8.82
C ILE A 118 3.66 9.82 10.02
N ARG A 119 3.33 10.30 11.23
CA ARG A 119 3.57 9.56 12.47
C ARG A 119 2.68 8.32 12.51
N LEU A 120 3.34 7.15 12.46
CA LEU A 120 2.71 5.84 12.53
C LEU A 120 3.46 4.98 13.53
N LYS A 121 2.76 4.49 14.56
CA LYS A 121 3.29 3.44 15.42
C LYS A 121 3.13 2.09 14.73
N ARG A 122 4.11 1.19 14.92
CA ARG A 122 3.96 -0.20 14.48
C ARG A 122 2.92 -0.89 15.37
N TYR A 123 1.91 -1.46 14.73
CA TYR A 123 0.95 -2.39 15.30
C TYR A 123 0.74 -3.54 14.33
N ARG A 124 0.17 -4.65 14.81
CA ARG A 124 -0.09 -5.85 14.03
C ARG A 124 -1.58 -6.18 14.02
N LEU A 125 -2.01 -6.89 13.00
CA LEU A 125 -3.41 -7.28 12.79
C LEU A 125 -3.59 -8.77 13.12
N PRO A 126 -4.65 -9.18 13.82
CA PRO A 126 -4.97 -10.59 13.97
C PRO A 126 -5.27 -11.22 12.60
N PRO A 127 -4.89 -12.49 12.37
CA PRO A 127 -5.06 -13.13 11.07
C PRO A 127 -6.55 -13.31 10.72
N GLU A 128 -6.93 -13.01 9.48
CA GLU A 128 -8.29 -13.18 8.94
C GLU A 128 -8.27 -14.24 7.83
N ILE A 129 -7.79 -15.44 8.16
CA ILE A 129 -7.61 -16.53 7.19
C ILE A 129 -8.97 -17.05 6.70
N ARG A 130 -9.21 -16.96 5.40
CA ARG A 130 -10.41 -17.48 4.74
C ARG A 130 -10.02 -18.58 3.75
N PRO A 131 -10.53 -19.82 3.89
CA PRO A 131 -10.21 -20.91 2.96
C PRO A 131 -10.52 -20.63 1.49
N ALA A 132 -11.47 -19.72 1.22
CA ALA A 132 -11.88 -19.27 -0.10
C ALA A 132 -10.96 -18.19 -0.71
N HIS A 133 -10.18 -17.47 0.12
CA HIS A 133 -9.19 -16.50 -0.32
C HIS A 133 -7.81 -17.13 -0.25
N PHE A 134 -7.32 -17.57 -1.40
CA PHE A 134 -6.09 -18.33 -1.55
C PHE A 134 -5.11 -17.58 -2.46
N HIS A 135 -3.84 -17.98 -2.42
CA HIS A 135 -2.75 -17.24 -3.04
C HIS A 135 -2.63 -17.55 -4.53
N ARG A 136 -3.70 -17.33 -5.30
CA ARG A 136 -3.63 -17.28 -6.76
C ARG A 136 -2.93 -16.01 -7.23
N LYS A 137 -2.35 -16.03 -8.43
CA LYS A 137 -1.78 -14.83 -9.06
C LYS A 137 -2.77 -13.67 -9.04
N GLY A 138 -2.30 -12.48 -8.65
CA GLY A 138 -3.11 -11.28 -8.45
C GLY A 138 -3.77 -11.15 -7.08
N ALA A 139 -3.69 -12.15 -6.20
CA ALA A 139 -4.16 -12.02 -4.82
C ALA A 139 -3.32 -10.98 -4.05
N LEU A 140 -3.98 -10.17 -3.21
CA LEU A 140 -3.36 -9.23 -2.29
C LEU A 140 -3.32 -9.83 -0.89
N GLY A 141 -2.11 -10.09 -0.39
CA GLY A 141 -1.85 -10.63 0.95
C GLY A 141 -1.14 -9.65 1.86
N MET A 142 -1.27 -9.84 3.17
CA MET A 142 -0.54 -9.06 4.17
C MET A 142 0.67 -9.85 4.69
N ALA A 143 1.86 -9.24 4.67
CA ALA A 143 3.08 -9.87 5.13
C ALA A 143 3.09 -9.99 6.67
N ARG A 144 3.94 -10.89 7.16
CA ARG A 144 4.22 -11.08 8.59
C ARG A 144 5.60 -11.70 8.76
N TYR A 145 6.11 -11.62 9.99
CA TYR A 145 7.24 -12.44 10.41
C TYR A 145 6.85 -13.93 10.43
N ASP A 146 7.87 -14.79 10.37
CA ASP A 146 7.75 -16.25 10.48
C ASP A 146 7.11 -16.69 11.81
N ASP A 147 6.69 -17.95 11.88
CA ASP A 147 5.96 -18.50 13.03
C ASP A 147 6.83 -18.60 14.30
N GLU A 148 8.17 -18.63 14.18
CA GLU A 148 9.08 -18.66 15.34
C GLU A 148 9.06 -17.32 16.09
N GLN A 149 9.14 -16.21 15.34
CA GLN A 149 9.07 -14.86 15.90
C GLN A 149 7.63 -14.36 16.11
N ASN A 150 6.66 -14.96 15.42
CA ASN A 150 5.26 -14.55 15.40
C ASN A 150 4.31 -15.77 15.40
N PRO A 151 4.25 -16.53 16.51
CA PRO A 151 3.48 -17.78 16.60
C PRO A 151 1.96 -17.55 16.46
N HIS A 152 1.49 -16.34 16.75
CA HIS A 152 0.08 -15.96 16.57
C HIS A 152 -0.23 -15.45 15.16
N ARG A 153 0.75 -15.48 14.24
CA ARG A 153 0.63 -15.12 12.82
C ARG A 153 0.00 -13.75 12.59
N LEU A 154 0.33 -12.79 13.46
CA LEU A 154 -0.16 -11.42 13.34
C LEU A 154 0.44 -10.77 12.10
N SER A 155 -0.39 -10.13 11.28
CA SER A 155 0.03 -9.45 10.06
C SER A 155 0.64 -8.07 10.32
N SER A 156 1.54 -7.62 9.45
CA SER A 156 2.00 -6.23 9.42
C SER A 156 0.80 -5.28 9.23
N ASN A 157 0.94 -4.03 9.66
CA ASN A 157 0.00 -2.98 9.33
C ASN A 157 0.29 -2.33 7.96
N THR A 158 1.52 -2.42 7.45
CA THR A 158 1.93 -1.69 6.22
C THR A 158 2.45 -2.61 5.13
N ASP A 159 3.17 -3.68 5.47
CA ASP A 159 3.83 -4.56 4.50
C ASP A 159 2.80 -5.51 3.85
N PHE A 160 2.48 -5.26 2.58
CA PHE A 160 1.59 -6.09 1.77
C PHE A 160 2.33 -6.68 0.57
N TYR A 161 1.73 -7.65 -0.11
CA TYR A 161 2.27 -8.19 -1.35
C TYR A 161 1.19 -8.59 -2.35
N PHE A 162 1.52 -8.51 -3.63
CA PHE A 162 0.77 -9.17 -4.68
C PHE A 162 1.42 -10.51 -5.02
N VAL A 163 0.59 -11.54 -5.14
CA VAL A 163 1.03 -12.85 -5.60
C VAL A 163 1.32 -12.80 -7.09
N VAL A 164 2.51 -13.21 -7.48
CA VAL A 164 2.91 -13.44 -8.88
C VAL A 164 2.80 -14.93 -9.18
N GLY A 165 3.59 -15.74 -8.46
CA GLY A 165 3.54 -17.20 -8.53
C GLY A 165 3.82 -17.78 -9.92
N GLU A 166 3.65 -19.11 -10.01
CA GLU A 166 3.76 -19.86 -11.27
C GLU A 166 2.52 -20.72 -11.50
N LYS A 167 2.35 -21.17 -12.74
CA LYS A 167 1.37 -22.20 -13.07
C LYS A 167 1.90 -23.55 -12.58
N LEU A 168 1.04 -24.31 -11.90
CA LEU A 168 1.42 -25.57 -11.26
C LEU A 168 0.54 -26.69 -11.76
N ALA A 169 1.14 -27.85 -12.03
CA ALA A 169 0.36 -29.06 -12.28
C ALA A 169 -0.49 -29.41 -11.05
N PRO A 170 -1.65 -30.07 -11.22
CA PRO A 170 -2.55 -30.38 -10.09
C PRO A 170 -1.87 -31.04 -8.89
N ASN A 171 -1.02 -32.04 -9.13
CA ASN A 171 -0.26 -32.74 -8.10
C ASN A 171 0.75 -31.81 -7.38
N GLN A 172 1.42 -30.92 -8.10
CA GLN A 172 2.36 -29.96 -7.52
C GLN A 172 1.63 -28.97 -6.61
N SER A 173 0.53 -28.38 -7.08
CA SER A 173 -0.25 -27.43 -6.28
C SER A 173 -0.77 -28.07 -4.98
N GLN A 174 -1.25 -29.31 -5.06
CA GLN A 174 -1.74 -30.06 -3.91
C GLN A 174 -0.62 -30.41 -2.92
N ALA A 175 0.57 -30.75 -3.40
CA ALA A 175 1.73 -31.04 -2.54
C ALA A 175 2.25 -29.78 -1.83
N MET A 176 2.24 -28.63 -2.50
CA MET A 176 2.73 -27.37 -1.96
C MET A 176 1.79 -26.74 -0.93
N ALA A 177 0.48 -26.96 -1.04
CA ALA A 177 -0.51 -26.23 -0.24
C ALA A 177 -0.47 -26.55 1.27
N GLY A 178 0.06 -27.70 1.67
CA GLY A 178 -0.01 -28.17 3.06
C GLY A 178 -1.43 -28.40 3.59
N ARG A 179 -2.45 -28.33 2.70
CA ARG A 179 -3.88 -28.57 2.97
C ARG A 179 -4.59 -29.11 1.73
N PRO A 180 -5.74 -29.78 1.87
CA PRO A 180 -6.58 -30.15 0.72
C PRO A 180 -7.02 -28.91 -0.07
N LEU A 181 -6.88 -28.97 -1.39
CA LEU A 181 -7.37 -27.96 -2.32
C LEU A 181 -8.70 -28.40 -2.93
N THR A 182 -9.59 -27.44 -3.17
CA THR A 182 -10.81 -27.67 -3.95
C THR A 182 -10.47 -27.83 -5.44
N PRO A 183 -11.34 -28.47 -6.25
CA PRO A 183 -11.14 -28.54 -7.70
C PRO A 183 -10.99 -27.17 -8.36
N ALA A 184 -11.69 -26.14 -7.85
CA ALA A 184 -11.59 -24.77 -8.32
C ALA A 184 -10.21 -24.15 -8.02
N GLN A 185 -9.65 -24.40 -6.85
CA GLN A 185 -8.31 -23.95 -6.47
C GLN A 185 -7.22 -24.61 -7.31
N VAL A 186 -7.30 -25.94 -7.46
CA VAL A 186 -6.39 -26.71 -8.34
C VAL A 186 -6.43 -26.17 -9.76
N LYS A 187 -7.63 -25.93 -10.31
CA LYS A 187 -7.79 -25.34 -11.63
C LYS A 187 -7.17 -23.94 -11.71
N ALA A 188 -7.39 -23.08 -10.71
CA ALA A 188 -6.83 -21.74 -10.69
C ALA A 188 -5.29 -21.74 -10.69
N TYR A 189 -4.66 -22.62 -9.90
CA TYR A 189 -3.21 -22.78 -9.91
C TYR A 189 -2.67 -23.32 -11.23
N ALA A 190 -3.39 -24.21 -11.90
CA ALA A 190 -2.99 -24.72 -13.21
C ALA A 190 -3.12 -23.67 -14.32
N THR A 191 -4.14 -22.81 -14.29
CA THR A 191 -4.44 -21.90 -15.41
C THR A 191 -3.87 -20.50 -15.23
N VAL A 192 -3.96 -19.93 -14.02
CA VAL A 192 -3.57 -18.55 -13.71
C VAL A 192 -2.23 -18.51 -12.97
N GLY A 193 -1.98 -19.52 -12.13
CA GLY A 193 -0.80 -19.62 -11.28
C GLY A 193 -1.00 -19.08 -9.87
N GLY A 194 0.04 -19.17 -9.05
CA GLY A 194 0.01 -18.69 -7.67
C GLY A 194 1.08 -19.34 -6.78
N VAL A 195 0.88 -19.25 -5.47
CA VAL A 195 1.82 -19.73 -4.44
C VAL A 195 1.05 -20.52 -3.37
N PRO A 196 0.72 -21.80 -3.62
CA PRO A 196 -0.09 -22.60 -2.69
C PRO A 196 0.51 -22.73 -1.28
N SER A 197 1.83 -22.68 -1.14
CA SER A 197 2.51 -22.81 0.16
C SER A 197 2.17 -21.71 1.16
N LEU A 198 1.55 -20.61 0.73
CA LEU A 198 1.08 -19.54 1.61
C LEU A 198 -0.36 -19.77 2.11
N ASP A 199 -1.09 -20.71 1.52
CA ASP A 199 -2.50 -20.95 1.85
C ASP A 199 -2.70 -21.39 3.29
N GLY A 200 -3.68 -20.76 3.96
CA GLY A 200 -3.93 -21.02 5.38
C GLY A 200 -2.87 -20.45 6.33
N GLN A 201 -1.80 -19.84 5.81
CA GLN A 201 -0.70 -19.28 6.60
C GLN A 201 -0.71 -17.73 6.63
N TYR A 202 -1.26 -17.09 5.60
CA TYR A 202 -1.31 -15.63 5.45
C TYR A 202 -2.70 -15.14 5.07
N THR A 203 -3.07 -13.94 5.54
CA THR A 203 -4.33 -13.30 5.19
C THR A 203 -4.28 -12.77 3.77
N VAL A 204 -5.14 -13.30 2.89
CA VAL A 204 -5.49 -12.69 1.61
C VAL A 204 -6.75 -11.84 1.83
N PHE A 205 -6.64 -10.53 1.59
CA PHE A 205 -7.69 -9.56 1.91
C PHE A 205 -8.18 -8.76 0.69
N GLY A 206 -7.67 -9.09 -0.50
CA GLY A 206 -8.11 -8.51 -1.75
C GLY A 206 -7.53 -9.18 -2.97
N GLU A 207 -7.80 -8.61 -4.14
CA GLU A 207 -7.30 -9.06 -5.43
C GLU A 207 -7.22 -7.94 -6.45
N VAL A 208 -6.27 -8.06 -7.37
CA VAL A 208 -6.18 -7.20 -8.56
C VAL A 208 -7.38 -7.47 -9.46
N ILE A 209 -8.10 -6.40 -9.81
CA ILE A 209 -9.22 -6.44 -10.77
C ILE A 209 -8.86 -5.75 -12.10
N GLU A 210 -7.89 -4.83 -12.11
CA GLU A 210 -7.30 -4.22 -13.30
C GLU A 210 -5.80 -3.97 -13.08
N GLY A 211 -4.98 -4.08 -14.13
CA GLY A 211 -3.53 -3.83 -14.02
C GLY A 211 -2.71 -5.03 -13.55
N LEU A 212 -3.14 -6.26 -13.84
CA LEU A 212 -2.33 -7.45 -13.55
C LEU A 212 -1.02 -7.47 -14.36
N ASP A 213 -1.01 -6.91 -15.57
CA ASP A 213 0.19 -6.70 -16.37
C ASP A 213 1.16 -5.71 -15.71
N VAL A 214 0.65 -4.76 -14.92
CA VAL A 214 1.49 -3.83 -14.14
C VAL A 214 2.17 -4.55 -12.98
N VAL A 215 1.47 -5.47 -12.31
CA VAL A 215 2.10 -6.35 -11.31
C VAL A 215 3.20 -7.19 -11.97
N ASP A 216 2.98 -7.72 -13.17
CA ASP A 216 4.00 -8.46 -13.92
C ASP A 216 5.19 -7.57 -14.33
N LYS A 217 4.95 -6.31 -14.71
CA LYS A 217 6.03 -5.35 -14.97
C LYS A 217 6.89 -5.13 -13.73
N ILE A 218 6.26 -4.90 -12.57
CA ILE A 218 6.97 -4.75 -11.28
C ILE A 218 7.78 -6.01 -10.96
N ALA A 219 7.19 -7.20 -11.18
CA ALA A 219 7.85 -8.48 -10.91
C ALA A 219 9.07 -8.76 -11.80
N ASN A 220 9.17 -8.08 -12.94
CA ASN A 220 10.26 -8.21 -13.91
C ASN A 220 11.26 -7.04 -13.84
N GLU A 221 11.09 -6.10 -12.91
CA GLU A 221 12.10 -5.05 -12.70
C GLU A 221 13.42 -5.68 -12.21
N PRO A 222 14.58 -5.20 -12.72
CA PRO A 222 15.87 -5.60 -12.19
C PRO A 222 15.92 -5.34 -10.67
N VAL A 223 16.52 -6.26 -9.94
CA VAL A 223 16.67 -6.15 -8.48
C VAL A 223 18.13 -6.23 -8.06
N GLU A 224 18.42 -5.56 -6.97
CA GLU A 224 19.65 -5.70 -6.20
C GLU A 224 19.73 -7.07 -5.51
N SER A 225 20.89 -7.36 -4.91
CA SER A 225 21.13 -8.63 -4.21
C SER A 225 20.13 -8.95 -3.09
N ASP A 226 19.62 -7.91 -2.42
CA ASP A 226 18.63 -7.98 -1.34
C ASP A 226 17.18 -8.06 -1.83
N LYS A 227 16.99 -8.15 -3.17
CA LYS A 227 15.70 -8.18 -3.87
C LYS A 227 14.97 -6.83 -3.94
N TRP A 228 15.63 -5.72 -3.58
CA TRP A 228 15.10 -4.38 -3.78
C TRP A 228 15.15 -4.01 -5.28
N PRO A 229 14.12 -3.40 -5.88
CA PRO A 229 14.17 -2.95 -7.28
C PRO A 229 15.28 -1.92 -7.52
N VAL A 230 16.11 -2.12 -8.55
CA VAL A 230 17.19 -1.17 -8.92
C VAL A 230 16.66 0.25 -9.17
N HIS A 231 15.45 0.33 -9.73
CA HIS A 231 14.74 1.59 -9.90
C HIS A 231 13.53 1.61 -8.98
N ASP A 232 13.54 2.48 -7.97
CA ASP A 232 12.46 2.61 -6.99
C ASP A 232 11.08 2.72 -7.67
N ILE A 233 10.11 2.02 -7.07
CA ILE A 233 8.73 1.96 -7.54
C ILE A 233 7.85 2.50 -6.42
N THR A 234 7.88 3.83 -6.27
CA THR A 234 6.99 4.54 -5.34
C THR A 234 5.53 4.36 -5.74
N MET A 235 4.63 4.45 -4.77
CA MET A 235 3.19 4.35 -5.02
C MET A 235 2.43 5.58 -4.52
N LYS A 236 1.27 5.83 -5.12
CA LYS A 236 0.18 6.60 -4.51
C LYS A 236 -1.06 5.73 -4.42
N VAL A 237 -1.76 5.74 -3.29
CA VAL A 237 -2.90 4.84 -3.07
C VAL A 237 -4.17 5.63 -2.78
N GLU A 238 -5.13 5.54 -3.69
CA GLU A 238 -6.41 6.24 -3.59
C GLU A 238 -7.55 5.24 -3.35
N VAL A 239 -8.48 5.58 -2.47
CA VAL A 239 -9.75 4.83 -2.34
C VAL A 239 -10.70 5.31 -3.42
N VAL A 240 -11.20 4.40 -4.27
CA VAL A 240 -11.99 4.76 -5.48
C VAL A 240 -13.45 4.34 -5.42
N LYS A 241 -13.82 3.47 -4.47
CA LYS A 241 -15.20 3.02 -4.25
C LYS A 241 -15.37 2.53 -2.83
#